data_AF-A0A958RKZ4-F1
#
_entry.id   AF-A0A958RKZ4-F1
#
_cell.length_a   1.000
_cell.length_b   1.000
_cell.length_c   1.000
_cell.angle_alpha   90.00
_cell.angle_beta   90.00
_cell.angle_gamma   90.00
#
_symmetry.space_group_name_H-M   'P 1'
#
loop_
_entity.id
_entity.type
_entity.pdbx_description
1 polymer ?
#
loop_
_entity_poly.entity_id
_entity_poly.type
_entity_poly.pdbx_seq_one_letter_code
_entity_poly.pdbx_strand_id
1 'polypeptide(L)'
;RSASNSIFTDYLAKVSPEWKTQVGQGKSVKWPTGLGGKGNEGVTGLVKQNPGAIGYVEMTYASTNKLPVFAIKNKKGEYIAPSIGAVSLAAAGALEAMPKDYRVSITDAEGKGTYPIAAFTYLLVHGQMENPKGEKIVKFLRWAMGQGQTFAPGLNYAPLPKSLISKVLNTIDGIKTGAMVKGKMN
;
A
#
# COMPACT_ATOMS: atom_id res chain seq x y z
N ARG A 1 4.11 -15.33 -6.07
CA ARG A 1 4.32 -13.88 -6.29
C ARG A 1 3.29 -13.12 -5.45
N SER A 2 3.69 -12.21 -4.58
CA SER A 2 2.79 -11.48 -3.66
C SER A 2 3.22 -10.01 -3.52
N ALA A 3 2.25 -9.09 -3.45
CA ALA A 3 2.51 -7.68 -3.16
C ALA A 3 2.96 -7.50 -1.70
N SER A 4 2.30 -8.17 -0.74
CA SER A 4 2.69 -8.17 0.68
C SER A 4 4.13 -8.66 0.86
N ASN A 5 4.54 -9.68 0.10
CA ASN A 5 5.93 -10.14 0.10
C ASN A 5 6.90 -9.04 -0.38
N SER A 6 6.54 -8.32 -1.45
CA SER A 6 7.39 -7.22 -1.95
C SER A 6 7.52 -6.09 -0.93
N ILE A 7 6.45 -5.77 -0.19
CA ILE A 7 6.45 -4.72 0.84
C ILE A 7 7.30 -5.15 2.04
N PHE A 8 7.08 -6.38 2.52
CA PHE A 8 7.81 -6.89 3.68
C PHE A 8 9.30 -7.04 3.40
N THR A 9 9.68 -7.58 2.24
CA THR A 9 11.09 -7.73 1.86
C THR A 9 11.78 -6.41 1.54
N ASP A 10 11.05 -5.41 1.03
CA ASP A 10 11.55 -4.03 0.88
C ASP A 10 11.84 -3.38 2.24
N TYR A 11 10.96 -3.55 3.23
CA TYR A 11 11.24 -3.14 4.61
C TYR A 11 12.49 -3.84 5.17
N LEU A 12 12.57 -5.17 5.07
CA LEU A 12 13.71 -5.94 5.59
C LEU A 12 15.03 -5.53 4.94
N ALA A 13 15.04 -5.25 3.63
CA ALA A 13 16.22 -4.78 2.92
C ALA A 13 16.67 -3.37 3.34
N LYS A 14 15.78 -2.54 3.89
CA LYS A 14 16.12 -1.21 4.42
C LYS A 14 16.72 -1.27 5.82
N VAL A 15 16.20 -2.15 6.68
CA VAL A 15 16.61 -2.22 8.08
C VAL A 15 17.69 -3.27 8.38
N SER A 16 17.95 -4.21 7.47
CA SER A 16 18.97 -5.25 7.61
C SER A 16 19.91 -5.30 6.40
N PRO A 17 21.17 -4.83 6.54
CA PRO A 17 22.18 -4.94 5.49
C PRO A 17 22.45 -6.39 5.07
N GLU A 18 22.39 -7.33 6.01
CA GLU A 18 22.56 -8.76 5.75
C GLU A 18 21.43 -9.28 4.86
N TRP A 19 20.17 -8.99 5.20
CA TRP A 19 19.01 -9.34 4.39
C TRP A 19 19.12 -8.77 2.98
N LYS A 20 19.48 -7.48 2.87
CA LYS A 20 19.64 -6.80 1.59
C LYS A 20 20.64 -7.51 0.68
N THR A 21 21.73 -8.01 1.24
CA THR A 21 22.81 -8.66 0.50
C THR A 21 22.48 -10.11 0.15
N GLN A 22 21.92 -10.87 1.09
CA GLN A 22 21.72 -12.31 0.93
C GLN A 22 20.39 -12.68 0.26
N VAL A 23 19.32 -11.93 0.54
CA VAL A 23 17.95 -12.26 0.09
C VAL A 23 17.40 -11.21 -0.86
N GLY A 24 17.63 -9.93 -0.56
CA GLY A 24 17.12 -8.81 -1.32
C GLY A 24 15.61 -8.62 -1.17
N GLN A 25 15.00 -7.98 -2.17
CA GLN A 25 13.60 -7.60 -2.16
C GLN A 25 12.87 -7.99 -3.44
N GLY A 26 11.58 -8.30 -3.34
CA GLY A 26 10.73 -8.49 -4.51
C GLY A 26 9.47 -9.29 -4.25
N LYS A 27 8.66 -9.46 -5.31
CA LYS A 27 7.41 -10.23 -5.26
C LYS A 27 7.63 -11.73 -5.02
N SER A 28 8.85 -12.21 -5.20
CA SER A 28 9.32 -13.56 -4.88
C SER A 28 10.81 -13.46 -4.53
N VAL A 29 11.22 -14.10 -3.44
CA VAL A 29 12.63 -14.19 -3.02
C VAL A 29 12.94 -15.62 -2.62
N LYS A 30 14.23 -15.98 -2.54
CA LYS A 30 14.67 -17.27 -2.00
C LYS A 30 14.70 -17.16 -0.48
N TRP A 31 13.58 -17.51 0.17
CA TRP A 31 13.47 -17.49 1.63
C TRP A 31 14.51 -18.40 2.28
N PRO A 32 15.26 -17.94 3.30
CA PRO A 32 16.22 -18.79 4.02
C PRO A 32 15.53 -19.93 4.77
N THR A 33 14.31 -19.71 5.25
CA THR A 33 13.51 -20.67 6.02
C THR A 33 12.03 -20.29 5.99
N GLY A 34 11.18 -21.12 6.62
CA GLY A 34 9.77 -20.88 6.85
C GLY A 34 8.84 -21.67 5.94
N LEU A 35 7.55 -21.67 6.31
CA LEU A 35 6.49 -22.32 5.56
C LEU A 35 5.82 -21.33 4.59
N GLY A 36 5.53 -21.77 3.37
CA GLY A 36 4.83 -20.97 2.37
C GLY A 36 3.31 -21.03 2.53
N GLY A 37 2.69 -19.93 2.97
CA GLY A 37 1.24 -19.76 2.96
C GLY A 37 0.73 -19.14 1.65
N LYS A 38 -0.34 -19.70 1.06
CA LYS A 38 -0.99 -19.12 -0.13
C LYS A 38 -1.91 -17.96 0.30
N GLY A 39 -1.54 -16.73 -0.04
CA GLY A 39 -2.33 -15.53 0.30
C GLY A 39 -2.27 -15.18 1.80
N ASN A 40 -2.97 -14.12 2.20
CA ASN A 40 -3.03 -13.74 3.61
C ASN A 40 -3.78 -14.79 4.44
N GLU A 41 -4.78 -15.44 3.84
CA GLU A 41 -5.56 -16.53 4.42
C GLU A 41 -4.66 -17.72 4.77
N GLY A 42 -3.82 -18.17 3.84
CA GLY A 42 -2.91 -19.28 4.06
C GLY A 42 -1.87 -18.98 5.13
N VAL A 43 -1.28 -17.78 5.12
CA VAL A 43 -0.34 -17.36 6.18
C VAL A 43 -1.04 -17.29 7.54
N THR A 44 -2.26 -16.72 7.58
CA THR A 44 -3.08 -16.64 8.81
C THR A 44 -3.39 -18.03 9.37
N GLY A 45 -3.77 -18.98 8.50
CA GLY A 45 -4.03 -20.36 8.90
C GLY A 45 -2.81 -21.03 9.52
N LEU A 46 -1.63 -20.88 8.89
CA LEU A 46 -0.38 -21.41 9.41
C LEU A 46 -0.02 -20.80 10.78
N VAL A 47 -0.16 -19.48 10.95
CA VAL A 47 0.10 -18.81 12.24
C VAL A 47 -0.82 -19.35 13.33
N LYS A 48 -2.12 -19.57 13.04
CA LYS A 48 -3.08 -20.10 14.01
C LYS A 48 -2.83 -21.56 14.38
N GLN A 49 -2.38 -22.38 13.44
CA GLN A 49 -2.21 -23.82 13.63
C GLN A 49 -0.89 -24.20 14.29
N ASN A 50 0.10 -23.30 14.28
CA ASN A 50 1.46 -23.59 14.74
C ASN A 50 1.83 -22.67 15.93
N PRO A 51 1.74 -23.15 17.18
CA PRO A 51 2.15 -22.37 18.35
C PRO A 51 3.58 -21.85 18.21
N GLY A 52 3.78 -20.56 18.50
CA GLY A 52 5.07 -19.88 18.36
C GLY A 52 5.41 -19.39 16.95
N ALA A 53 4.54 -19.63 15.95
CA ALA A 53 4.77 -19.13 14.59
C ALA A 53 4.67 -17.60 14.50
N ILE A 54 5.48 -17.03 13.61
CA ILE A 54 5.45 -15.62 13.22
C ILE A 54 5.17 -15.56 11.72
N GLY A 55 4.27 -14.67 11.32
CA GLY A 55 3.95 -14.42 9.91
C GLY A 55 3.68 -12.95 9.65
N TYR A 56 3.68 -12.55 8.39
CA TYR A 56 3.31 -11.21 7.95
C TYR A 56 2.02 -11.29 7.13
N VAL A 57 1.03 -10.50 7.52
CA VAL A 57 -0.27 -10.37 6.83
C VAL A 57 -0.69 -8.91 6.81
N GLU A 58 -1.60 -8.57 5.90
CA GLU A 58 -2.22 -7.25 5.89
C GLU A 58 -3.05 -7.01 7.19
N MET A 59 -3.12 -5.76 7.65
CA MET A 59 -3.68 -5.38 8.96
C MET A 59 -5.14 -5.82 9.15
N THR A 60 -5.95 -5.80 8.10
CA THR A 60 -7.35 -6.26 8.13
C THR A 60 -7.45 -7.76 8.41
N TYR A 61 -6.50 -8.56 7.93
CA TYR A 61 -6.46 -10.00 8.23
C TYR A 61 -6.13 -10.24 9.69
N ALA A 62 -5.12 -9.55 10.23
CA ALA A 62 -4.76 -9.68 11.64
C ALA A 62 -5.92 -9.26 12.57
N SER A 63 -6.53 -8.11 12.31
CA SER A 63 -7.64 -7.58 13.13
C SER A 63 -8.90 -8.45 13.06
N THR A 64 -9.37 -8.81 11.85
CA THR A 64 -10.54 -9.68 11.66
C THR A 64 -10.36 -11.04 12.30
N ASN A 65 -9.13 -11.58 12.28
CA ASN A 65 -8.81 -12.88 12.86
C ASN A 65 -8.38 -12.82 14.33
N LYS A 66 -8.36 -11.62 14.95
CA LYS A 66 -7.92 -11.38 16.34
C LYS A 66 -6.52 -11.93 16.61
N LEU A 67 -5.61 -11.80 15.64
CA LEU A 67 -4.23 -12.20 15.81
C LEU A 67 -3.49 -11.19 16.70
N PRO A 68 -2.63 -11.63 17.63
CA PRO A 68 -1.69 -10.74 18.28
C PRO A 68 -0.74 -10.15 17.23
N VAL A 69 -0.40 -8.87 17.38
CA VAL A 69 0.48 -8.14 16.46
C VAL A 69 1.63 -7.51 17.23
N PHE A 70 2.80 -7.42 16.59
CA PHE A 70 3.97 -6.77 17.17
C PHE A 70 3.95 -5.27 16.89
N ALA A 71 4.36 -4.48 17.87
CA ALA A 71 4.83 -3.12 17.63
C ALA A 71 6.22 -3.18 16.99
N ILE A 72 6.43 -2.42 15.92
CA ILE A 72 7.69 -2.41 15.17
C ILE A 72 8.39 -1.08 15.43
N LYS A 73 9.70 -1.14 15.69
CA LYS A 73 10.53 0.05 15.88
C LYS A 73 10.62 0.82 14.57
N ASN A 74 10.20 2.08 14.57
CA ASN A 74 10.30 2.96 13.42
C ASN A 74 11.68 3.62 13.33
N LYS A 75 11.89 4.39 12.26
CA LYS A 75 13.14 5.11 12.00
C LYS A 75 13.50 6.17 13.05
N LYS A 76 12.53 6.64 13.84
CA LYS A 76 12.74 7.53 15.00
C LYS A 76 13.00 6.78 16.30
N GLY A 77 13.01 5.45 16.25
CA GLY A 77 13.29 4.58 17.38
C GLY A 77 12.08 4.26 18.26
N GLU A 78 10.87 4.63 17.81
CA GLU A 78 9.61 4.42 18.55
C GLU A 78 9.00 3.06 18.17
N TYR A 79 8.53 2.29 19.15
CA TYR A 79 7.80 1.05 18.88
C TYR A 79 6.33 1.35 18.62
N ILE A 80 5.91 1.21 17.36
CA ILE A 80 4.58 1.59 16.89
C ILE A 80 3.77 0.34 16.53
N ALA A 81 2.59 0.19 17.13
CA ALA A 81 1.62 -0.82 16.74
C ALA A 81 0.93 -0.43 15.41
N PRO A 82 0.53 -1.40 14.57
CA PRO A 82 -0.16 -1.10 13.33
C PRO A 82 -1.51 -0.42 13.62
N SER A 83 -1.75 0.72 12.98
CA SER A 83 -3.01 1.46 13.06
C SER A 83 -3.21 2.31 11.81
N ILE A 84 -4.47 2.66 11.50
CA ILE A 84 -4.83 3.58 10.40
C ILE A 84 -4.04 4.89 10.54
N GLY A 85 -3.98 5.47 11.74
CA GLY A 85 -3.25 6.72 12.00
C GLY A 85 -1.75 6.59 11.70
N ALA A 86 -1.10 5.52 12.16
CA ALA A 86 0.32 5.29 11.92
C ALA A 86 0.65 5.04 10.44
N VAL A 87 -0.27 4.41 9.68
CA VAL A 87 -0.15 4.24 8.22
C VAL A 87 -0.35 5.57 7.49
N SER A 88 -1.31 6.41 7.90
CA SER A 88 -1.48 7.76 7.36
C SER A 88 -0.25 8.64 7.58
N LEU A 89 0.41 8.52 8.74
CA LEU A 89 1.67 9.22 9.01
C LEU A 89 2.80 8.75 8.09
N ALA A 90 2.92 7.43 7.85
CA ALA A 90 3.90 6.90 6.90
C ALA A 90 3.66 7.41 5.47
N ALA A 91 2.39 7.47 5.03
CA ALA A 91 2.02 8.05 3.75
C ALA A 91 2.37 9.55 3.66
N ALA A 92 2.15 10.30 4.75
CA ALA A 92 2.49 11.72 4.83
C ALA A 92 4.01 11.96 4.73
N GLY A 93 4.81 11.12 5.38
CA GLY A 93 6.28 11.20 5.35
C GLY A 93 6.89 11.01 3.96
N ALA A 94 6.15 10.42 3.01
CA ALA A 94 6.59 10.21 1.63
C ALA A 94 6.13 11.30 0.64
N LEU A 95 5.33 12.28 1.08
CA LEU A 95 4.69 13.25 0.19
C LEU A 95 5.68 14.18 -0.52
N GLU A 96 6.76 14.54 0.16
CA GLU A 96 7.80 15.42 -0.36
C GLU A 96 8.56 14.74 -1.50
N ALA A 97 8.92 13.47 -1.32
CA ALA A 97 9.63 12.67 -2.33
C ALA A 97 8.70 12.00 -3.36
N MET A 98 7.40 12.31 -3.35
CA MET A 98 6.40 11.64 -4.20
C MET A 98 6.66 11.94 -5.68
N PRO A 99 6.98 10.93 -6.51
CA PRO A 99 7.22 11.14 -7.94
C PRO A 99 5.92 11.42 -8.70
N LYS A 100 6.04 11.93 -9.93
CA LYS A 100 4.89 12.28 -10.79
C LYS A 100 3.98 11.10 -11.11
N ASP A 101 4.54 9.88 -11.12
CA ASP A 101 3.82 8.64 -11.39
C ASP A 101 3.38 7.90 -10.11
N TYR A 102 3.54 8.54 -8.95
CA TYR A 102 3.15 8.06 -7.62
C TYR A 102 3.85 6.78 -7.14
N ARG A 103 4.77 6.19 -7.91
CA ARG A 103 5.43 4.94 -7.54
C ARG A 103 6.50 5.19 -6.49
N VAL A 104 6.11 5.06 -5.22
CA VAL A 104 7.00 5.25 -4.07
C VAL A 104 6.86 4.10 -3.08
N SER A 105 7.97 3.74 -2.43
CA SER A 105 7.94 2.90 -1.23
C SER A 105 7.81 3.79 0.00
N ILE A 106 6.84 3.47 0.86
CA ILE A 106 6.63 4.13 2.15
C ILE A 106 6.97 3.21 3.34
N THR A 107 7.72 2.14 3.09
CA THR A 107 8.29 1.35 4.18
C THR A 107 9.45 2.10 4.83
N ASP A 108 9.60 1.95 6.14
CA ASP A 108 10.54 2.68 6.98
C ASP A 108 10.49 4.19 6.75
N ALA A 109 9.27 4.73 6.61
CA ALA A 109 9.04 6.15 6.33
C ALA A 109 9.51 7.05 7.48
N GLU A 110 10.02 8.22 7.11
CA GLU A 110 10.35 9.30 8.05
C GLU A 110 9.10 9.81 8.77
N GLY A 111 9.28 10.26 10.01
CA GLY A 111 8.24 10.88 10.82
C GLY A 111 8.08 10.20 12.17
N LYS A 112 7.57 10.95 13.16
CA LYS A 112 7.19 10.37 14.46
C LYS A 112 5.90 9.57 14.31
N GLY A 113 5.77 8.48 15.05
CA GLY A 113 4.55 7.66 15.07
C GLY A 113 4.26 6.88 13.79
N THR A 114 5.18 6.82 12.82
CA THR A 114 5.00 6.07 11.58
C THR A 114 5.04 4.57 11.83
N TYR A 115 4.14 3.81 11.20
CA TYR A 115 4.28 2.36 11.17
C TYR A 115 5.27 1.96 10.06
N PRO A 116 6.30 1.15 10.33
CA PRO A 116 7.41 0.94 9.38
C PRO A 116 7.06 0.08 8.17
N ILE A 117 5.98 -0.70 8.23
CA ILE A 117 5.60 -1.64 7.17
C ILE A 117 4.25 -1.20 6.60
N ALA A 118 4.29 -0.10 5.84
CA ALA A 118 3.14 0.48 5.16
C ALA A 118 3.36 0.50 3.64
N ALA A 119 2.26 0.52 2.88
CA ALA A 119 2.32 0.63 1.42
C ALA A 119 1.06 1.28 0.86
N PHE A 120 1.20 1.92 -0.30
CA PHE A 120 0.07 2.21 -1.16
C PHE A 120 -0.33 0.97 -1.97
N THR A 121 -1.62 0.89 -2.30
CA THR A 121 -2.11 0.07 -3.40
C THR A 121 -2.43 0.97 -4.58
N TYR A 122 -2.33 0.43 -5.80
CA TYR A 122 -2.38 1.22 -7.02
C TYR A 122 -3.47 0.71 -7.96
N LEU A 123 -4.19 1.65 -8.59
CA LEU A 123 -5.00 1.39 -9.77
C LEU A 123 -4.17 1.73 -11.01
N LEU A 124 -4.10 0.80 -11.96
CA LEU A 124 -3.51 1.05 -13.27
C LEU A 124 -4.63 1.42 -14.24
N VAL A 125 -4.56 2.62 -14.80
CA VAL A 125 -5.60 3.18 -15.67
C VAL A 125 -4.95 3.69 -16.94
N HIS A 126 -5.53 3.37 -18.10
CA HIS A 126 -5.06 3.93 -19.36
C HIS A 126 -5.32 5.44 -19.39
N GLY A 127 -4.29 6.22 -19.74
CA GLY A 127 -4.43 7.68 -19.90
C GLY A 127 -5.34 8.10 -21.06
N GLN A 128 -5.64 7.19 -21.97
CA GLN A 128 -6.56 7.37 -23.09
C GLN A 128 -7.49 6.16 -23.17
N MET A 129 -8.80 6.39 -23.16
CA MET A 129 -9.83 5.36 -23.23
C MET A 129 -10.93 5.77 -24.20
N GLU A 130 -10.91 5.19 -25.41
CA GLU A 130 -11.88 5.50 -26.46
C GLU A 130 -13.23 4.80 -26.30
N ASN A 131 -13.24 3.70 -25.54
CA ASN A 131 -14.46 2.95 -25.31
C ASN A 131 -15.44 3.73 -24.39
N PRO A 132 -16.76 3.52 -24.52
CA PRO A 132 -17.77 4.23 -23.72
C PRO A 132 -17.67 4.03 -22.20
N LYS A 133 -16.86 3.08 -21.71
CA LYS A 133 -16.64 2.88 -20.27
C LYS A 133 -15.62 3.86 -19.70
N GLY A 134 -14.82 4.53 -20.52
CA GLY A 134 -13.78 5.47 -20.08
C GLY A 134 -14.32 6.56 -19.16
N GLU A 135 -15.43 7.22 -19.55
CA GLU A 135 -16.08 8.27 -18.75
C GLU A 135 -16.57 7.74 -17.39
N LYS A 136 -17.12 6.51 -17.37
CA LYS A 136 -17.58 5.86 -16.13
C LYS A 136 -16.42 5.55 -15.19
N ILE A 137 -15.28 5.13 -15.73
CA ILE A 137 -14.05 4.91 -14.96
C ILE A 137 -13.56 6.23 -14.36
N VAL A 138 -13.45 7.30 -15.15
CA VAL A 138 -13.04 8.62 -14.65
C VAL A 138 -13.98 9.11 -13.53
N LYS A 139 -15.30 8.97 -13.72
CA LYS A 139 -16.29 9.31 -12.69
C LYS A 139 -16.09 8.51 -11.40
N PHE A 140 -15.85 7.20 -11.53
CA PHE A 140 -15.56 6.34 -10.38
C PHE A 140 -14.27 6.76 -9.66
N LEU A 141 -13.19 7.06 -10.40
CA LEU A 141 -11.92 7.49 -9.82
C LEU A 141 -12.05 8.81 -9.06
N ARG A 142 -12.77 9.80 -9.62
CA ARG A 142 -13.08 11.06 -8.92
C ARG A 142 -13.90 10.82 -7.66
N TRP A 143 -14.93 9.96 -7.72
CA TRP A 143 -15.70 9.59 -6.54
C TRP A 143 -14.82 8.91 -5.48
N ALA A 144 -13.94 7.98 -5.88
CA ALA A 144 -13.05 7.26 -4.99
C ALA A 144 -12.04 8.18 -4.28
N MET A 145 -11.60 9.24 -4.95
CA MET A 145 -10.74 10.29 -4.38
C MET A 145 -11.50 11.33 -3.55
N GLY A 146 -12.82 11.44 -3.75
CA GLY A 146 -13.72 12.26 -2.94
C GLY A 146 -14.41 11.44 -1.85
N GLN A 147 -15.74 11.31 -1.96
CA GLN A 147 -16.59 10.63 -0.97
C GLN A 147 -16.14 9.19 -0.69
N GLY A 148 -15.59 8.47 -1.67
CA GLY A 148 -15.12 7.10 -1.48
C GLY A 148 -14.06 6.95 -0.38
N GLN A 149 -13.28 8.00 -0.09
CA GLN A 149 -12.28 7.98 0.99
C GLN A 149 -12.92 7.76 2.37
N THR A 150 -14.18 8.14 2.58
CA THR A 150 -14.86 7.99 3.88
C THR A 150 -15.14 6.53 4.24
N PHE A 151 -15.11 5.63 3.26
CA PHE A 151 -15.33 4.20 3.47
C PHE A 151 -14.06 3.46 3.92
N ALA A 152 -12.87 4.03 3.69
CA ALA A 152 -11.60 3.36 3.95
C ALA A 152 -11.39 2.98 5.43
N PRO A 153 -11.64 3.86 6.42
CA PRO A 153 -11.40 3.52 7.82
C PRO A 153 -12.25 2.36 8.33
N GLY A 154 -13.51 2.27 7.88
CA GLY A 154 -14.42 1.16 8.23
C GLY A 154 -13.96 -0.20 7.69
N LEU A 155 -13.07 -0.20 6.70
CA LEU A 155 -12.44 -1.38 6.12
C LEU A 155 -10.99 -1.56 6.59
N ASN A 156 -10.57 -0.87 7.65
CA ASN A 156 -9.20 -0.86 8.18
C ASN A 156 -8.13 -0.31 7.21
N TYR A 157 -8.53 0.51 6.23
CA TYR A 157 -7.59 1.22 5.36
C TYR A 157 -7.41 2.68 5.79
N ALA A 158 -6.17 3.15 5.70
CA ALA A 158 -5.85 4.55 5.91
C ALA A 158 -6.35 5.41 4.74
N PRO A 159 -7.07 6.53 4.99
CA PRO A 159 -7.39 7.48 3.94
C PRO A 159 -6.11 8.15 3.43
N LEU A 160 -6.12 8.52 2.16
CA LEU A 160 -4.98 9.21 1.55
C LEU A 160 -4.84 10.64 2.12
N PRO A 161 -3.60 11.16 2.25
CA PRO A 161 -3.39 12.56 2.59
C PRO A 161 -4.07 13.51 1.58
N LYS A 162 -4.66 14.61 2.06
CA LYS A 162 -5.39 15.58 1.20
C LYS A 162 -4.55 16.14 0.04
N SER A 163 -3.26 16.37 0.28
CA SER A 163 -2.33 16.84 -0.76
C SER A 163 -2.10 15.78 -1.85
N LEU A 164 -2.05 14.49 -1.48
CA LEU A 164 -1.96 13.39 -2.44
C LEU A 164 -3.26 13.23 -3.22
N ILE A 165 -4.42 13.33 -2.55
CA ILE A 165 -5.73 13.34 -3.23
C ILE A 165 -5.77 14.42 -4.32
N SER A 166 -5.31 15.63 -3.99
CA SER A 166 -5.28 16.75 -4.94
C SER A 166 -4.37 16.46 -6.14
N LYS A 167 -3.17 15.89 -5.91
CA LYS A 167 -2.27 15.46 -7.00
C LYS A 167 -2.94 14.41 -7.89
N VAL A 168 -3.54 13.37 -7.29
CA VAL A 168 -4.19 12.28 -8.02
C VAL A 168 -5.40 12.78 -8.82
N LEU A 169 -6.22 13.68 -8.26
CA LEU A 169 -7.30 14.33 -8.99
C LEU A 169 -6.77 15.06 -10.23
N ASN A 170 -5.70 15.84 -10.11
CA ASN A 170 -5.09 16.49 -11.28
C ASN A 170 -4.62 15.49 -12.35
N THR A 171 -4.14 14.31 -11.96
CA THR A 171 -3.81 13.23 -12.91
C THR A 171 -5.06 12.63 -13.56
N ILE A 172 -6.14 12.43 -12.81
CA ILE A 172 -7.42 11.93 -13.33
C ILE A 172 -8.00 12.91 -14.37
N ASP A 173 -7.85 14.21 -14.13
CA ASP A 173 -8.32 15.27 -15.03
C ASP A 173 -7.61 15.25 -16.39
N GLY A 174 -6.40 14.71 -16.45
CA GLY A 174 -5.64 14.50 -17.69
C GLY A 174 -6.04 13.26 -18.50
N ILE A 175 -6.93 12.39 -17.98
CA ILE A 175 -7.35 11.17 -18.68
C ILE A 175 -8.29 11.52 -19.83
N LYS A 176 -7.90 11.16 -21.05
CA LYS A 176 -8.71 11.39 -22.25
C LYS A 176 -9.75 10.27 -22.42
N THR A 177 -11.01 10.64 -22.58
CA THR A 177 -12.12 9.69 -22.80
C THR A 177 -13.01 10.11 -23.96
N GLY A 178 -13.66 9.15 -24.62
CA GLY A 178 -14.71 9.42 -25.61
C GLY A 178 -14.30 10.44 -26.69
N ALA A 179 -15.06 11.53 -26.81
CA ALA A 179 -14.86 12.58 -27.83
C ALA A 179 -13.54 13.36 -27.66
N MET A 180 -12.99 13.47 -26.44
CA MET A 180 -11.70 14.14 -26.19
C MET A 180 -10.51 13.42 -26.83
N VAL A 181 -10.67 12.12 -27.13
CA VAL A 181 -9.67 11.34 -27.84
C VAL A 181 -9.70 11.60 -29.35
N LYS A 182 -10.89 11.88 -29.90
CA LYS A 182 -11.13 12.03 -31.34
C LYS A 182 -10.78 13.42 -31.89
N GLY A 183 -10.05 14.25 -31.13
CA GLY A 183 -9.55 15.54 -31.59
C GLY A 183 -10.61 16.62 -31.84
N LYS A 184 -11.87 16.43 -31.41
CA LYS A 184 -12.89 17.48 -31.49
C LYS A 184 -12.75 18.42 -30.29
N MET A 185 -11.83 19.37 -30.40
CA MET A 185 -11.94 20.63 -29.67
C MET A 185 -13.04 21.43 -30.38
N ASN A 186 -14.11 21.77 -29.66
CA ASN A 186 -15.02 22.83 -30.09
C ASN A 186 -14.33 24.18 -29.90
#